data_AF-A0A7S3TYQ5-F1
#
_entry.id   AF-A0A7S3TYQ5-F1
#
_cell.length_a   1.000
_cell.length_b   1.000
_cell.length_c   1.000
_cell.angle_alpha   90.00
_cell.angle_beta   90.00
_cell.angle_gamma   90.00
#
_symmetry.space_group_name_H-M   'P 1'
#
loop_
_entity.id
_entity.type
_entity.pdbx_description
1 polymer ?
#
loop_
_entity_poly.entity_id
_entity_poly.type
_entity_poly.pdbx_seq_one_letter_code
_entity_poly.pdbx_strand_id
1 'polypeptide(L)'
;AASGGYYIACAGDEIVADHNSLIGSIGVISRGFGYVSALKRKGVERRVHTAGDSKAGLDPYLPMRSRDLKRQRRLLNELHKNFITAVREGRGDRLRPDEAASLAFNSTSRIWSTP
;
A
#
# COMPACT_ATOMS: atom_id res chain seq x y z
N ALA A 1 7.11 -9.05 -12.02
CA ALA A 1 7.32 -7.90 -11.11
C ALA A 1 6.00 -7.49 -10.48
N ALA A 2 5.92 -7.44 -9.15
CA ALA A 2 4.68 -7.19 -8.41
C ALA A 2 4.80 -5.99 -7.47
N SER A 3 3.66 -5.41 -7.09
CA SER A 3 3.53 -4.22 -6.24
C SER A 3 4.41 -3.07 -6.75
N GLY A 4 5.31 -2.51 -5.95
CA GLY A 4 6.20 -1.43 -6.37
C GLY A 4 7.00 -1.73 -7.65
N GLY A 5 7.34 -3.00 -7.91
CA GLY A 5 8.01 -3.38 -9.16
C GLY A 5 7.10 -3.22 -10.39
N TYR A 6 5.81 -3.51 -10.25
CA TYR A 6 4.84 -3.27 -11.34
C TYR A 6 4.54 -1.77 -11.51
N TYR A 7 4.51 -1.01 -10.41
CA TYR A 7 4.38 0.45 -10.44
C TYR A 7 5.49 1.10 -11.29
N ILE A 8 6.75 0.72 -11.03
CA ILE A 8 7.89 1.23 -11.80
C ILE A 8 7.83 0.74 -13.25
N ALA A 9 7.50 -0.54 -13.48
CA ALA A 9 7.42 -1.11 -14.82
C ALA A 9 6.39 -0.39 -15.72
N CYS A 10 5.32 0.17 -15.13
CA CYS A 10 4.32 0.93 -15.89
C CYS A 10 4.86 2.23 -16.51
N ALA A 11 6.02 2.73 -16.08
CA ALA A 11 6.66 3.88 -16.71
C ALA A 11 7.42 3.55 -18.01
N GLY A 12 7.65 2.26 -18.30
CA GLY A 12 8.31 1.82 -19.51
C GLY A 12 7.36 1.66 -20.70
N ASP A 13 7.88 1.86 -21.91
CA ASP A 13 7.12 1.68 -23.16
C ASP A 13 6.68 0.22 -23.36
N GLU A 14 7.54 -0.73 -22.95
CA GLU A 14 7.30 -2.17 -23.03
C GLU A 14 7.55 -2.85 -21.68
N ILE A 15 6.73 -3.88 -21.40
CA ILE A 15 6.93 -4.77 -20.26
C ILE A 15 7.00 -6.19 -20.82
N VAL A 16 8.19 -6.78 -20.78
CA VAL A 16 8.40 -8.19 -21.12
C VAL A 16 8.37 -9.01 -19.83
N ALA A 17 7.62 -10.09 -19.83
CA ALA A 17 7.49 -10.98 -18.68
C ALA A 17 7.50 -12.44 -19.16
N ASP A 18 8.26 -13.29 -18.45
CA ASP A 18 8.25 -14.74 -18.65
C ASP A 18 6.88 -15.34 -18.30
N HIS A 19 6.51 -16.48 -18.89
CA HIS A 19 5.22 -17.16 -18.64
C HIS A 19 4.98 -17.52 -17.16
N ASN A 20 6.03 -17.69 -16.36
CA ASN A 20 5.93 -17.96 -14.93
C ASN A 20 5.93 -16.69 -14.06
N SER A 21 5.93 -15.51 -14.69
CA SER A 21 6.02 -14.24 -13.97
C SER A 21 4.73 -13.96 -13.21
N LEU A 22 4.92 -13.62 -11.93
CA LEU A 22 3.87 -12.99 -11.14
C LEU A 22 3.94 -11.47 -11.33
N ILE A 23 2.88 -10.90 -11.87
CA ILE A 23 2.75 -9.47 -12.16
C ILE A 23 1.52 -8.87 -11.47
N GLY A 24 1.52 -7.55 -11.30
CA GLY A 24 0.40 -6.85 -10.65
C GLY A 24 0.59 -6.63 -9.16
N SER A 25 -0.34 -7.10 -8.33
CA SER A 25 -0.45 -6.73 -6.91
C SER A 25 -0.58 -5.21 -6.73
N ILE A 26 -1.56 -4.63 -7.41
CA ILE A 26 -1.83 -3.19 -7.40
C ILE A 26 -2.51 -2.86 -6.06
N GLY A 27 -1.71 -2.33 -5.14
CA GLY A 27 -2.16 -2.08 -3.78
C GLY A 27 -1.08 -1.44 -2.93
N VAL A 28 -1.51 -0.78 -1.86
CA VAL A 28 -0.63 -0.13 -0.89
C VAL A 28 -1.02 -0.61 0.49
N ILE A 29 -0.03 -1.05 1.26
CA ILE A 29 -0.22 -1.59 2.60
C ILE A 29 0.72 -0.90 3.58
N SER A 30 0.25 -0.78 4.82
CA SER A 30 1.06 -0.41 5.98
C SER A 30 0.78 -1.45 7.05
N ARG A 31 1.82 -2.13 7.54
CA ARG A 31 1.72 -3.20 8.52
C ARG A 31 2.50 -2.84 9.77
N GLY A 32 2.03 -3.33 10.91
CA GLY A 32 2.67 -3.14 12.21
C GLY A 32 1.87 -3.83 13.30
N PHE A 33 2.52 -4.04 14.45
CA PHE A 33 1.89 -4.61 15.63
C PHE A 33 1.59 -3.53 16.67
N GLY A 34 0.64 -3.80 17.56
CA GLY A 34 0.45 -3.03 18.79
C GLY A 34 0.99 -3.80 19.99
N TYR A 35 1.90 -3.20 20.77
CA TYR A 35 2.55 -3.82 21.92
C TYR A 35 2.11 -3.24 23.27
N VAL A 36 1.14 -2.31 23.29
CA VAL A 36 0.66 -1.63 24.51
C VAL A 36 0.36 -2.62 25.64
N SER A 37 -0.44 -3.66 25.37
CA SER A 37 -0.81 -4.67 26.36
C SER A 37 0.37 -5.55 26.78
N ALA A 38 1.33 -5.80 25.87
CA ALA A 38 2.52 -6.58 26.18
C ALA A 38 3.45 -5.83 27.15
N LEU A 39 3.68 -4.53 26.90
CA LEU A 39 4.45 -3.66 27.80
C LEU A 39 3.79 -3.56 29.18
N LYS A 40 2.46 -3.35 29.21
CA LYS A 40 1.70 -3.30 30.47
C LYS A 40 1.87 -4.57 31.30
N ARG A 41 1.80 -5.76 30.68
CA ARG A 41 2.00 -7.04 31.39
C ARG A 41 3.42 -7.22 31.93
N LYS A 42 4.41 -6.57 31.31
CA LYS A 42 5.82 -6.64 31.71
C LYS A 42 6.23 -5.50 32.64
N GLY A 43 5.30 -4.63 33.03
CA GLY A 43 5.61 -3.46 33.87
C GLY A 43 6.49 -2.42 33.17
N VAL A 44 6.56 -2.44 31.84
CA VAL A 44 7.40 -1.51 31.07
C VAL A 44 6.59 -0.25 30.74
N GLU A 45 7.13 0.91 31.14
CA GLU A 45 6.57 2.22 30.81
C GLU A 45 7.19 2.78 29.52
N ARG A 46 6.35 3.23 28.59
CA ARG A 46 6.78 3.89 27.36
C ARG A 46 6.76 5.42 27.56
N ARG A 47 7.94 6.07 27.53
CA ARG A 47 8.08 7.53 27.62
C ARG A 47 8.47 8.15 26.29
N VAL A 48 7.63 9.03 25.74
CA VAL A 48 7.88 9.68 24.43
C VAL A 48 7.86 11.20 24.60
N HIS A 49 8.91 11.86 24.12
CA HIS A 49 9.00 13.32 24.06
C HIS A 49 9.21 13.72 22.60
N THR A 50 8.34 14.58 22.07
CA THR A 50 8.41 14.98 20.66
C THR A 50 8.18 16.47 20.49
N ALA A 51 8.93 17.09 19.57
CA ALA A 51 8.55 18.38 19.02
C ALA A 51 7.42 18.18 17.99
N GLY A 52 6.20 18.60 18.35
CA GLY A 52 5.00 18.55 17.50
C GLY A 52 4.16 17.26 17.60
N ASP A 53 2.84 17.42 17.52
CA ASP A 53 1.84 16.39 17.89
C ASP A 53 1.80 15.14 17.00
N SER A 54 2.40 15.22 15.81
CA SER A 54 2.31 14.18 14.76
C SER A 54 3.53 13.27 14.67
N LYS A 55 4.59 13.51 15.46
CA LYS A 55 5.88 12.79 15.33
C LYS A 55 5.90 11.41 16.01
N ALA A 56 4.91 11.12 16.86
CA ALA A 56 4.70 9.80 17.47
C ALA A 56 3.48 9.07 16.88
N GLY A 57 2.97 9.50 15.73
CA GLY A 57 1.86 8.82 15.07
C GLY A 57 2.25 7.41 14.65
N LEU A 58 1.34 6.45 14.84
CA LEU A 58 1.55 5.02 14.55
C LEU A 58 2.66 4.35 15.40
N ASP A 59 3.08 4.96 16.52
CA ASP A 59 3.98 4.31 17.47
C ASP A 59 3.32 3.01 17.99
N PRO A 60 3.93 1.83 17.78
CA PRO A 60 3.33 0.55 18.15
C PRO A 60 3.21 0.35 19.66
N TYR A 61 3.90 1.18 20.45
CA TYR A 61 3.90 1.14 21.91
C TYR A 61 2.87 2.08 22.54
N LEU A 62 2.15 2.87 21.73
CA LEU A 62 1.07 3.75 22.18
C LEU A 62 -0.31 3.25 21.71
N PRO A 63 -1.39 3.57 22.44
CA PRO A 63 -2.73 3.37 21.94
C PRO A 63 -2.94 4.11 20.61
N MET A 64 -3.57 3.43 19.66
CA MET A 64 -3.82 3.99 18.34
C MET A 64 -4.82 5.16 18.42
N ARG A 65 -4.41 6.35 17.96
CA ARG A 65 -5.26 7.56 17.96
C ARG A 65 -6.11 7.62 16.68
N SER A 66 -7.39 7.93 16.82
CA SER A 66 -8.32 8.05 15.67
C SER A 66 -7.85 9.05 14.61
N ARG A 67 -7.19 10.14 15.02
CA ARG A 67 -6.60 11.13 14.11
C ARG A 67 -5.51 10.52 13.23
N ASP A 68 -4.62 9.74 13.81
CA ASP A 68 -3.49 9.13 13.10
C ASP A 68 -3.99 8.03 12.15
N LEU A 69 -5.00 7.25 12.56
CA LEU A 69 -5.67 6.29 11.69
C LEU A 69 -6.31 6.96 10.48
N LYS A 70 -7.05 8.06 10.68
CA LYS A 70 -7.66 8.82 9.58
C LYS A 70 -6.60 9.36 8.63
N ARG A 71 -5.50 9.90 9.16
CA ARG A 71 -4.37 10.39 8.36
C ARG A 71 -3.72 9.26 7.56
N GLN A 72 -3.44 8.13 8.20
CA GLN A 72 -2.81 6.98 7.55
C GLN A 72 -3.71 6.40 6.46
N ARG A 73 -5.01 6.28 6.71
CA ARG A 73 -5.97 5.81 5.69
C ARG A 73 -6.08 6.78 4.51
N ARG A 74 -6.06 8.09 4.76
CA ARG A 74 -6.02 9.09 3.68
C ARG A 74 -4.76 8.90 2.83
N LEU A 75 -3.58 8.80 3.45
CA LEU A 75 -2.32 8.59 2.74
C LEU A 75 -2.34 7.31 1.90
N LEU A 76 -2.76 6.19 2.48
CA LEU A 76 -2.84 4.91 1.77
C LEU A 76 -3.80 4.98 0.57
N ASN A 77 -4.94 5.65 0.73
CA ASN A 77 -5.90 5.84 -0.37
C ASN A 77 -5.31 6.70 -1.49
N GLU A 78 -4.63 7.80 -1.17
CA GLU A 78 -4.01 8.65 -2.19
C GLU A 78 -2.87 7.92 -2.92
N LEU A 79 -2.01 7.20 -2.20
CA LEU A 79 -0.97 6.38 -2.83
C LEU A 79 -1.56 5.30 -3.74
N HIS A 80 -2.66 4.66 -3.32
CA HIS A 80 -3.34 3.65 -4.12
C HIS A 80 -3.97 4.24 -5.39
N LYS A 81 -4.59 5.43 -5.29
CA LYS A 81 -5.09 6.15 -6.48
C LYS A 81 -3.95 6.45 -7.45
N ASN A 82 -2.83 6.96 -6.96
CA ASN A 82 -1.67 7.26 -7.80
C ASN A 82 -1.12 6.00 -8.48
N PHE A 83 -1.14 4.86 -7.80
CA PHE A 83 -0.79 3.57 -8.42
C PHE A 83 -1.76 3.22 -9.56
N ILE A 84 -3.08 3.27 -9.31
CA ILE A 84 -4.07 3.01 -10.36
C ILE A 84 -3.89 3.95 -11.55
N THR A 85 -3.64 5.24 -11.31
CA THR A 85 -3.36 6.22 -12.37
C THR A 85 -2.14 5.83 -13.19
N ALA A 86 -1.01 5.50 -12.55
CA ALA A 86 0.20 5.08 -13.26
C ALA A 86 -0.02 3.83 -14.12
N VAL A 87 -0.81 2.86 -13.65
CA VAL A 87 -1.16 1.66 -14.42
C VAL A 87 -2.03 2.02 -15.63
N ARG A 88 -3.03 2.90 -15.44
CA ARG A 88 -3.91 3.34 -16.53
C ARG A 88 -3.15 4.12 -17.59
N GLU A 89 -2.30 5.05 -17.19
CA GLU A 89 -1.51 5.88 -18.10
C GLU A 89 -0.44 5.04 -18.82
N GLY A 90 0.27 4.17 -18.09
CA GLY A 90 1.35 3.37 -18.65
C GLY A 90 0.89 2.21 -19.53
N ARG A 91 -0.29 1.65 -19.27
CA ARG A 91 -0.79 0.48 -20.03
C ARG A 91 -1.90 0.85 -21.00
N GLY A 92 -2.77 1.79 -20.67
CA GLY A 92 -3.83 2.30 -21.55
C GLY A 92 -4.66 1.18 -22.20
N ASP A 93 -4.81 1.28 -23.52
CA ASP A 93 -5.55 0.32 -24.35
C ASP A 93 -4.95 -1.09 -24.40
N ARG A 94 -3.74 -1.29 -23.85
CA ARG A 94 -3.11 -2.62 -23.72
C ARG A 94 -3.70 -3.44 -22.57
N LEU A 95 -4.50 -2.83 -21.70
CA LEU A 95 -5.24 -3.55 -20.65
C LEU A 95 -6.43 -4.27 -21.27
N ARG A 96 -6.71 -5.50 -20.81
CA ARG A 96 -7.96 -6.16 -21.21
C ARG A 96 -9.17 -5.40 -20.63
N PRO A 97 -10.33 -5.37 -21.31
CA PRO A 97 -11.49 -4.61 -20.85
C PRO A 97 -11.96 -4.97 -19.44
N ASP A 98 -11.91 -6.25 -19.08
CA ASP A 98 -12.24 -6.75 -17.74
C ASP A 98 -11.24 -6.28 -16.69
N GLU A 99 -9.95 -6.25 -17.02
CA GLU A 99 -8.89 -5.74 -16.14
C GLU A 99 -9.02 -4.23 -15.94
N ALA A 100 -9.22 -3.47 -17.02
CA ALA A 100 -9.43 -2.02 -16.97
C ALA A 100 -10.64 -1.65 -16.11
N ALA A 101 -11.76 -2.39 -16.25
CA ALA A 101 -12.94 -2.23 -15.40
C ALA A 101 -12.63 -2.54 -13.93
N SER A 102 -11.87 -3.61 -13.65
CA SER A 102 -11.53 -4.02 -12.28
C SER A 102 -10.70 -2.97 -11.51
N LEU A 103 -9.88 -2.19 -12.21
CA LEU A 103 -9.11 -1.08 -11.62
C LEU A 103 -10.00 0.05 -11.07
N ALA A 104 -11.26 0.16 -11.53
CA ALA A 104 -12.20 1.18 -11.05
C ALA A 104 -12.88 0.79 -9.73
N PHE A 105 -13.03 -0.51 -9.45
CA PHE A 105 -13.98 -0.99 -8.45
C PHE A 105 -13.39 -1.50 -7.14
N ASN A 106 -12.12 -1.94 -7.08
CA ASN A 106 -11.49 -2.25 -5.79
C ASN A 106 -9.99 -2.55 -5.90
N SER A 107 -9.33 -2.40 -4.76
CA SER A 107 -7.98 -2.83 -4.37
C SER A 107 -7.61 -4.24 -4.83
N THR A 108 -7.30 -4.42 -6.11
CA THR A 108 -6.86 -5.72 -6.57
C THR A 108 -5.37 -5.86 -6.25
N SER A 109 -5.11 -6.28 -5.01
CA SER A 109 -3.94 -7.11 -4.65
C SER A 109 -3.89 -8.43 -5.45
N ARG A 110 -4.64 -8.50 -6.56
CA ARG A 110 -4.67 -9.60 -7.49
C ARG A 110 -3.31 -9.66 -8.14
N ILE A 111 -2.77 -10.85 -8.13
CA ILE A 111 -1.58 -11.20 -8.87
C ILE A 111 -2.10 -11.90 -10.11
N TRP A 112 -1.59 -11.50 -11.27
CA TRP A 112 -1.84 -12.17 -12.52
C TRP A 112 -0.60 -13.01 -12.86
N SER A 113 -0.81 -14.24 -13.30
CA SER A 113 0.17 -14.91 -14.15
C SER A 113 0.07 -14.29 -15.54
N THR A 114 1.20 -14.18 -16.21
CA THR A 114 1.21 -13.97 -17.66
C THR A 114 0.39 -15.08 -18.35
N PRO A 115 -0.30 -14.77 -19.47
CA PRO A 115 -0.92 -15.78 -20.30
C PRO A 115 0.05 -16.89 -20.71
#